data_AF-A0A7G5DM40-F1
#
_entry.id   AF-A0A7G5DM40-F1
#
_cell.length_a   1.000
_cell.length_b   1.000
_cell.length_c   1.000
_cell.angle_alpha   90.00
_cell.angle_beta   90.00
_cell.angle_gamma   90.00
#
_symmetry.space_group_name_H-M   'P 1'
#
loop_
_entity.id
_entity.type
_entity.pdbx_description
1 polymer ?
#
loop_
_entity_poly.entity_id
_entity_poly.type
_entity_poly.pdbx_seq_one_letter_code
_entity_poly.pdbx_strand_id
1 'polypeptide(L)' 'MTSIPQNLLDDLRHAKEFYDCCVAESAAGHNDAETGTFRDAEDWLRSAALNLGTFLVSGEVPNA' A
#
# COMPACT_ATOMS: atom_id res chain seq x y z
N MET A 1 15.58 -9.10 18.81
CA MET A 1 14.38 -8.67 18.06
C MET A 1 14.86 -7.76 16.94
N THR A 2 14.72 -8.18 15.69
CA THR A 2 14.91 -7.30 14.53
C THR A 2 13.78 -6.26 14.58
N SER A 3 14.15 -4.98 14.74
CA SER A 3 13.18 -3.90 14.63
C SER A 3 12.65 -3.86 13.20
N ILE A 4 11.34 -3.70 13.02
CA ILE A 4 10.76 -3.48 11.70
C ILE A 4 11.27 -2.12 11.18
N PRO A 5 11.78 -2.05 9.93
CA PRO A 5 12.18 -0.79 9.30
C PRO A 5 10.98 0.17 9.19
N GLN A 6 11.17 1.40 9.65
CA GLN A 6 10.10 2.40 9.69
C GLN A 6 9.58 2.73 8.27
N ASN A 7 10.45 2.71 7.26
CA ASN A 7 10.06 2.96 5.87
C ASN A 7 9.02 1.95 5.35
N LEU A 8 9.08 0.67 5.77
CA LEU A 8 8.10 -0.33 5.38
C LEU A 8 6.73 -0.09 6.03
N LEU A 9 6.74 0.38 7.28
CA LEU A 9 5.51 0.74 7.99
C LEU A 9 4.87 2.01 7.40
N ASP A 10 5.71 3.00 7.07
CA ASP A 10 5.25 4.24 6.46
C ASP A 10 4.71 4.02 5.04
N ASP A 11 5.38 3.19 4.23
CA ASP A 11 4.90 2.83 2.88
C ASP A 11 3.53 2.13 2.94
N LEU A 12 3.37 1.14 3.82
CA LEU A 12 2.09 0.46 4.00
C LEU A 12 1.00 1.41 4.52
N ARG A 13 1.34 2.32 5.44
CA ARG A 13 0.39 3.32 5.94
C ARG A 13 -0.08 4.24 4.82
N HIS A 14 0.84 4.81 4.03
CA HIS A 14 0.49 5.71 2.93
C HIS A 14 -0.33 5.00 1.84
N ALA A 15 0.03 3.76 1.48
CA ALA A 15 -0.74 2.98 0.51
C ALA A 15 -2.17 2.71 1.01
N LYS A 16 -2.34 2.44 2.31
CA LYS A 16 -3.65 2.24 2.92
C LYS A 16 -4.48 3.53 2.96
N GLU A 17 -3.88 4.64 3.37
CA GLU A 17 -4.52 5.96 3.38
C GLU A 17 -5.00 6.35 1.97
N PHE A 18 -4.19 6.08 0.94
CA PHE A 18 -4.55 6.33 -0.46
C PHE A 18 -5.68 5.43 -0.95
N TYR A 19 -5.65 4.13 -0.63
CA TYR A 19 -6.74 3.21 -0.96
C TYR A 19 -8.06 3.64 -0.31
N ASP A 20 -8.04 4.06 0.96
CA ASP A 20 -9.24 4.54 1.66
C ASP A 20 -9.81 5.82 1.04
N CYS A 21 -8.92 6.71 0.57
CA CYS A 21 -9.32 7.88 -0.20
C CYS A 21 -10.09 7.45 -1.47
N CYS A 22 -9.53 6.53 -2.26
CA CYS A 22 -10.19 6.01 -3.46
C CYS A 22 -11.55 5.35 -3.15
N VAL A 23 -11.65 4.58 -2.05
CA VAL A 23 -12.94 3.99 -1.63
C VAL A 23 -13.96 5.09 -1.30
N ALA A 24 -13.55 6.16 -0.63
CA ALA A 24 -14.43 7.26 -0.27
C ALA A 24 -14.91 8.05 -1.50
N GLU A 25 -14.02 8.35 -2.44
CA GLU A 25 -14.34 9.04 -3.69
C GLU A 25 -15.29 8.20 -4.56
N SER A 26 -15.03 6.90 -4.68
CA SER A 26 -15.93 5.96 -5.36
C SER A 26 -17.31 5.87 -4.71
N ALA A 27 -17.38 5.88 -3.38
CA ALA A 27 -18.65 5.91 -2.64
C ALA A 27 -19.40 7.25 -2.81
N ALA A 28 -18.69 8.35 -3.05
CA ALA A 28 -19.25 9.66 -3.38
C ALA A 28 -19.75 9.76 -4.83
N GLY A 29 -19.52 8.73 -5.65
CA GLY A 29 -19.95 8.68 -7.05
C GLY A 29 -18.94 9.26 -8.04
N HIS A 30 -17.71 9.52 -7.61
CA HIS A 30 -16.61 9.83 -8.53
C HIS A 30 -16.10 8.53 -9.17
N ASN A 31 -15.83 8.57 -10.47
CA ASN A 31 -15.55 7.36 -11.24
C ASN A 31 -14.06 7.01 -11.24
N ASP A 32 -13.56 6.53 -10.11
CA ASP A 32 -12.15 6.12 -9.96
C ASP A 32 -11.81 4.83 -10.73
N ALA A 33 -12.83 4.11 -11.19
CA ALA A 33 -12.69 2.92 -12.03
C ALA A 33 -12.33 3.28 -13.48
N GLU A 34 -12.82 4.42 -14.00
CA GLU A 34 -12.48 4.91 -15.35
C GLU A 34 -11.09 5.53 -15.41
N THR A 35 -10.59 6.07 -14.30
CA THR A 35 -9.26 6.70 -14.24
C THR A 35 -8.12 5.72 -14.00
N GLY A 36 -8.42 4.47 -13.62
CA GLY A 36 -7.42 3.47 -13.24
C GLY A 36 -6.83 3.68 -11.84
N THR A 37 -7.17 4.79 -11.17
CA THR A 37 -6.63 5.17 -9.87
C THR A 37 -6.92 4.13 -8.78
N PHE A 38 -8.10 3.52 -8.81
CA PHE A 38 -8.44 2.46 -7.85
C PHE A 38 -7.52 1.24 -8.01
N ARG A 39 -7.19 0.86 -9.24
CA ARG A 39 -6.28 -0.25 -9.52
C ARG A 39 -4.85 0.06 -9.07
N ASP A 40 -4.38 1.28 -9.32
CA ASP A 40 -3.06 1.72 -8.86
C ASP A 40 -2.97 1.71 -7.32
N ALA A 41 -4.05 2.10 -6.63
CA ALA A 41 -4.13 2.03 -5.18
C ALA A 41 -4.08 0.58 -4.67
N GLU A 42 -4.79 -0.35 -5.31
CA GLU A 42 -4.73 -1.79 -4.98
C GLU A 42 -3.33 -2.37 -5.22
N ASP A 43 -2.69 -2.04 -6.34
CA ASP A 43 -1.38 -2.56 -6.70
C ASP A 43 -0.29 -2.01 -5.77
N TRP A 44 -0.37 -0.75 -5.36
CA TRP A 44 0.55 -0.18 -4.35
C TRP A 44 0.33 -0.82 -2.98
N LEU A 45 -0.92 -0.92 -2.50
CA LEU A 45 -1.24 -1.54 -1.21
C LEU A 45 -0.75 -3.00 -1.15
N ARG A 46 -0.94 -3.76 -2.24
CA ARG A 46 -0.42 -5.12 -2.37
C ARG A 46 1.10 -5.16 -2.29
N SER A 47 1.78 -4.30 -3.04
CA SER A 47 3.23 -4.26 -3.09
C SER A 47 3.84 -3.91 -1.72
N ALA A 48 3.30 -2.91 -1.03
CA ALA A 48 3.75 -2.51 0.30
C ALA A 48 3.57 -3.65 1.34
N ALA A 49 2.43 -4.34 1.29
CA ALA A 49 2.15 -5.49 2.16
C ALA A 49 3.12 -6.66 1.89
N LEU A 50 3.43 -6.94 0.63
CA LEU A 50 4.39 -7.99 0.25
C LEU A 50 5.83 -7.64 0.66
N ASN A 51 6.23 -6.37 0.57
CA ASN A 51 7.55 -5.92 1.01
C ASN A 51 7.71 -6.07 2.53
N LEU A 52 6.69 -5.66 3.31
CA LEU A 52 6.67 -5.90 4.75
C LEU A 52 6.68 -7.40 5.08
N GLY A 53 5.86 -8.20 4.39
CA GLY A 53 5.82 -9.65 4.56
C GLY A 53 7.16 -10.33 4.29
N THR A 54 7.85 -9.92 3.21
CA THR A 54 9.20 -10.39 2.88
C THR A 54 10.17 -10.08 4.00
N PHE A 55 10.18 -8.85 4.52
CA PHE A 55 11.03 -8.48 5.64
C PHE A 55 10.74 -9.32 6.90
N LEU A 56 9.47 -9.56 7.22
CA LEU A 56 9.10 -10.37 8.38
C LEU A 56 9.56 -11.84 8.27
N VAL A 57 9.67 -12.37 7.05
CA VAL A 57 10.09 -13.75 6.79
C VAL A 57 11.61 -13.89 6.66
N SER A 58 12.26 -13.02 5.86
CA SER A 58 13.69 -13.15 5.51
C SER A 58 14.59 -12.08 6.15
N GLY A 59 14.02 -10.99 6.67
CA GLY A 59 14.78 -9.83 7.13
C GLY A 59 15.31 -8.92 6.01
N GLU A 60 14.97 -9.21 4.75
CA GLU A 60 15.38 -8.41 3.59
C GLU A 60 14.40 -7.26 3.35
N VAL A 61 14.93 -6.11 2.91
CA VAL A 61 14.13 -4.97 2.45
C VAL A 61 14.16 -4.96 0.93
N PRO A 62 13.08 -5.38 0.24
CA PRO A 62 13.04 -5.34 -1.22
C PRO A 62 13.04 -3.89 -1.71
N ASN A 63 13.78 -3.61 -2.79
CA ASN A 63 13.88 -2.27 -3.41
C ASN A 63 14.41 -1.15 -2.50
N ALA A 64 15.43 -1.44 -1.67
CA ALA A 64 16.20 -0.42 -0.95
C ALA A 64 17.10 0.41 -1.88
#